data_AF-A0A378XFW5-F1
#
_entry.id   AF-A0A378XFW5-F1
#
_cell.length_a   1.000
_cell.length_b   1.000
_cell.length_c   1.000
_cell.angle_alpha   90.00
_cell.angle_beta   90.00
_cell.angle_gamma   90.00
#
_symmetry.space_group_name_H-M   'P 1'
#
loop_
_entity.id
_entity.type
_entity.pdbx_description
1 polymer ?
#
loop_
_entity_poly.entity_id
_entity_poly.type
_entity_poly.pdbx_seq_one_letter_code
_entity_poly.pdbx_strand_id
1 'polypeptide(L)'
;MDNKNSGQSLAQLIAEKDNPIADVVYYGVTFAIQAMDEDIITSYKPEHFDSIPDGMKDPDGLWFAIHSGTIGLMVNTAWLIQQR
;
A
#
# COMPACT_ATOMS: atom_id res chain seq x y z
N MET A 1 -17.54 1.71 10.98
CA MET A 1 -17.18 0.78 9.90
C MET A 1 -15.72 1.03 9.58
N ASP A 2 -14.82 0.34 10.28
CA ASP A 2 -13.39 0.36 10.01
C ASP A 2 -13.16 -0.37 8.69
N ASN A 3 -12.68 0.36 7.69
CA ASN A 3 -12.67 -0.10 6.31
C ASN A 3 -11.25 -0.41 5.86
N LYS A 4 -11.01 -1.67 5.48
CA LYS A 4 -9.66 -2.25 5.40
C LYS A 4 -9.14 -2.44 3.97
N ASN A 5 -9.64 -1.70 2.98
CA ASN A 5 -9.09 -1.76 1.62
C ASN A 5 -8.45 -0.44 1.19
N SER A 6 -7.43 -0.59 0.35
CA SER A 6 -6.55 0.50 -0.06
C SER A 6 -7.24 1.64 -0.82
N GLY A 7 -8.24 1.33 -1.65
CA GLY A 7 -8.93 2.36 -2.43
C GLY A 7 -9.76 3.30 -1.56
N GLN A 8 -10.40 2.77 -0.52
CA GLN A 8 -11.17 3.60 0.41
C GLN A 8 -10.26 4.40 1.34
N SER A 9 -9.12 3.85 1.76
CA SER A 9 -8.10 4.64 2.47
C SER A 9 -7.60 5.81 1.63
N LEU A 10 -7.27 5.60 0.35
CA LEU A 10 -6.84 6.68 -0.54
C LEU A 10 -7.95 7.74 -0.71
N ALA A 11 -9.18 7.32 -0.97
CA ALA A 11 -10.31 8.25 -1.13
C ALA A 11 -10.53 9.10 0.13
N GLN A 12 -10.33 8.52 1.31
CA GLN A 12 -10.43 9.25 2.57
C GLN A 12 -9.31 10.28 2.72
N LEU A 13 -8.06 9.92 2.42
CA LEU A 13 -6.94 10.87 2.46
C LEU A 13 -7.15 12.05 1.51
N ILE A 14 -7.66 11.81 0.30
CA ILE A 14 -7.98 12.87 -0.67
C ILE A 14 -9.07 13.80 -0.10
N ALA A 15 -10.12 13.24 0.49
CA ALA A 15 -11.24 14.01 1.05
C ALA A 15 -10.82 14.85 2.28
N GLU A 16 -9.84 14.37 3.03
CA GLU A 16 -9.34 14.99 4.25
C GLU A 16 -8.06 15.81 4.03
N LYS A 17 -7.60 16.02 2.79
CA LYS A 17 -6.29 16.63 2.50
C LYS A 17 -6.06 18.01 3.16
N ASP A 18 -7.11 18.81 3.29
CA ASP A 18 -7.05 20.16 3.87
C ASP A 18 -7.22 20.14 5.41
N ASN A 19 -7.60 19.00 5.98
CA ASN A 19 -7.76 18.77 7.41
C ASN A 19 -7.47 17.29 7.75
N PRO A 20 -6.18 16.87 7.66
CA PRO A 20 -5.81 15.46 7.74
C PRO A 20 -6.12 14.86 9.11
N ILE A 21 -6.74 13.69 9.11
CA ILE A 21 -7.06 12.92 10.33
C ILE A 21 -6.05 11.80 10.57
N ALA A 22 -5.52 11.21 9.50
CA ALA A 22 -4.56 10.10 9.58
C ALA A 22 -3.11 10.60 9.60
N ASP A 23 -2.32 10.11 10.55
CA ASP A 23 -0.86 10.33 10.58
C ASP A 23 -0.11 9.34 9.69
N VAL A 24 -0.64 8.11 9.56
CA VAL A 24 -0.05 7.00 8.80
C VAL A 24 -1.16 6.22 8.10
N VAL A 25 -0.91 5.78 6.87
CA VAL A 25 -1.80 4.91 6.10
C VAL A 25 -1.07 3.62 5.71
N TYR A 26 -1.82 2.53 5.62
CA TYR A 26 -1.33 1.24 5.14
C TYR A 26 -2.18 0.74 3.98
N TYR A 27 -1.56 0.56 2.81
CA TYR A 27 -2.21 0.16 1.57
C TYR A 27 -1.24 -0.53 0.59
N GLY A 28 -1.74 -1.04 -0.53
CA GLY A 28 -0.91 -1.58 -1.60
C GLY A 28 -0.11 -0.52 -2.36
N VAL A 29 1.03 -0.92 -2.93
CA VAL A 29 2.00 -0.01 -3.58
C VAL A 29 1.39 0.87 -4.68
N THR A 30 0.44 0.36 -5.47
CA THR A 30 -0.23 1.16 -6.51
C THR A 30 -0.93 2.40 -5.95
N PHE A 31 -1.49 2.30 -4.73
CA PHE A 31 -2.16 3.41 -4.08
C PHE A 31 -1.17 4.40 -3.45
N ALA A 32 0.03 3.94 -3.07
CA ALA A 32 1.12 4.82 -2.66
C ALA A 32 1.56 5.74 -3.80
N ILE A 33 1.70 5.18 -5.01
CA ILE A 33 2.03 5.96 -6.22
C ILE A 33 0.94 6.99 -6.52
N GLN A 34 -0.34 6.61 -6.43
CA GLN A 34 -1.44 7.56 -6.62
C GLN A 34 -1.46 8.66 -5.55
N ALA A 35 -1.17 8.32 -4.28
CA ALA A 35 -1.08 9.31 -3.22
C ALA A 35 0.09 10.29 -3.41
N MET A 36 1.20 9.85 -4.03
CA MET A 36 2.27 10.76 -4.48
C MET A 36 1.77 11.70 -5.57
N ASP A 37 1.09 11.18 -6.59
CA ASP A 37 0.58 11.98 -7.71
C ASP A 37 -0.46 13.04 -7.26
N GLU A 38 -1.22 12.74 -6.21
CA GLU A 38 -2.21 13.65 -5.61
C GLU A 38 -1.59 14.65 -4.60
N ASP A 39 -0.30 14.54 -4.28
CA ASP A 39 0.42 15.40 -3.32
C ASP A 39 -0.21 15.39 -1.90
N ILE A 40 -0.63 14.22 -1.42
CA ILE A 40 -1.34 14.04 -0.14
C ILE A 40 -0.54 13.25 0.93
N ILE A 41 0.73 12.98 0.67
CA ILE A 41 1.65 12.31 1.61
C ILE A 41 2.97 13.09 1.69
N THR A 42 3.69 12.90 2.79
CA THR A 42 4.97 13.60 3.04
C THR A 42 6.11 12.61 3.23
N SER A 43 7.33 13.07 2.95
CA SER A 43 8.55 12.28 3.09
C SER A 43 8.82 11.92 4.55
N TYR A 44 9.09 10.64 4.81
CA TYR A 44 9.59 10.16 6.08
C TYR A 44 10.59 9.00 5.88
N LYS A 45 11.79 9.17 6.42
CA LYS A 45 12.87 8.16 6.40
C LYS A 45 13.16 7.68 7.83
N PRO A 46 12.69 6.48 8.24
CA PRO A 46 13.04 5.91 9.56
C PRO A 46 14.54 5.60 9.68
N GLU A 47 15.01 5.32 10.91
CA GLU A 47 16.43 5.10 11.24
C GLU A 47 17.15 4.08 10.33
N HIS A 48 16.45 3.06 9.85
CA HIS A 48 17.01 2.00 9.00
C HIS A 48 16.50 2.08 7.55
N PHE A 49 16.04 3.24 7.09
CA PHE A 49 15.50 3.41 5.73
C PHE A 49 16.47 2.95 4.63
N ASP A 50 17.76 3.17 4.83
CA ASP A 50 18.79 2.76 3.87
C ASP A 50 18.94 1.23 3.75
N SER A 51 18.46 0.46 4.74
CA SER A 51 18.46 -1.01 4.69
C SER A 51 17.31 -1.60 3.87
N ILE A 52 16.29 -0.81 3.53
CA ILE A 52 15.16 -1.24 2.70
C ILE A 52 15.67 -1.42 1.26
N PRO A 53 15.42 -2.58 0.61
CA PRO A 53 15.88 -2.82 -0.76
C PRO A 53 15.38 -1.79 -1.77
N ASP A 54 16.20 -1.52 -2.77
CA ASP A 54 15.80 -0.71 -3.92
C ASP A 54 14.60 -1.36 -4.62
N GLY A 55 13.57 -0.56 -4.93
CA GLY A 55 12.28 -1.03 -5.44
C GLY A 55 11.24 -1.37 -4.37
N MET A 56 11.62 -1.38 -3.09
CA MET A 56 10.70 -1.50 -1.95
C MET A 56 10.51 -0.17 -1.19
N LYS A 57 11.02 0.93 -1.74
CA LYS A 57 10.85 2.28 -1.23
C LYS A 57 10.87 3.31 -2.35
N ASP A 58 10.24 4.44 -2.11
CA ASP A 58 10.50 5.67 -2.84
C ASP A 58 11.84 6.28 -2.38
N PRO A 59 12.74 6.74 -3.27
CA PRO A 59 14.03 7.33 -2.87
C PRO A 59 13.91 8.56 -1.96
N ASP A 60 12.83 9.33 -2.10
CA ASP A 60 12.56 10.54 -1.31
C ASP A 60 11.81 10.25 -0.01
N GLY A 61 11.47 8.97 0.24
CA GLY A 61 10.82 8.52 1.46
C GLY A 61 9.32 8.84 1.51
N LEU A 62 8.68 9.08 0.36
CA LEU A 62 7.23 9.30 0.30
C LEU A 62 6.46 8.02 0.65
N TRP A 63 7.02 6.85 0.36
CA TRP A 63 6.52 5.57 0.84
C TRP A 63 7.65 4.55 0.98
N PHE A 64 7.40 3.51 1.78
CA PHE A 64 8.24 2.32 1.84
C PHE A 64 7.41 1.09 2.20
N ALA A 65 7.83 -0.08 1.72
CA ALA A 65 7.15 -1.34 2.00
C ALA A 65 7.46 -1.79 3.43
N ILE A 66 6.41 -2.14 4.17
CA ILE A 66 6.54 -2.77 5.51
C ILE A 66 6.37 -4.30 5.46
N HIS A 67 5.92 -4.82 4.32
CA HIS A 67 5.79 -6.25 4.04
C HIS A 67 5.75 -6.45 2.52
N SER A 68 6.08 -7.65 2.07
CA SER A 68 5.94 -8.09 0.68
C SER A 68 5.24 -9.44 0.63
N GLY A 69 4.37 -9.64 -0.35
CA GLY A 69 3.68 -10.91 -0.59
C GLY A 69 3.84 -11.36 -2.03
N THR A 70 3.71 -12.67 -2.25
CA THR A 70 3.65 -13.24 -3.61
C THR A 70 2.21 -13.59 -3.95
N ILE A 71 1.74 -13.21 -5.14
CA ILE A 71 0.42 -13.61 -5.63
C ILE A 71 0.42 -15.10 -5.90
N GLY A 72 -0.42 -15.84 -5.19
CA GLY A 72 -0.61 -17.29 -5.35
C GLY A 72 -1.99 -17.62 -5.85
N LEU A 73 -2.10 -18.68 -6.64
CA LEU A 73 -3.39 -19.25 -7.03
C LEU A 73 -3.78 -20.33 -6.02
N MET A 74 -4.87 -20.10 -5.30
CA MET A 74 -5.49 -21.13 -4.47
C MET A 74 -6.56 -21.86 -5.28
N VAL A 75 -6.33 -23.13 -5.56
CA VAL A 75 -7.21 -23.95 -6.41
C VAL A 75 -7.86 -25.04 -5.58
N ASN A 76 -9.18 -25.22 -5.76
CA ASN A 76 -9.88 -26.37 -5.22
C ASN A 76 -9.51 -27.62 -6.03
N THR A 77 -8.64 -28.47 -5.46
CA THR A 77 -8.10 -29.65 -6.15
C THR A 77 -9.15 -30.73 -6.38
N ALA A 78 -10.14 -30.86 -5.49
CA ALA A 78 -11.22 -31.84 -5.65
C ALA A 78 -12.09 -31.54 -6.88
N TRP A 79 -12.39 -30.26 -7.11
CA TRP A 79 -13.10 -29.82 -8.32
C TRP A 79 -12.23 -29.88 -9.58
N LEU A 80 -10.94 -29.52 -9.46
CA LEU A 80 -10.02 -29.53 -10.60
C LEU A 80 -9.83 -30.94 -11.18
N ILE A 81 -9.83 -31.97 -10.34
CA ILE A 81 -9.65 -33.36 -10.78
C ILE A 81 -10.91 -33.90 -11.48
N GLN A 82 -12.11 -33.42 -11.15
CA GLN A 82 -13.37 -33.86 -11.80
C GLN A 82 -13.56 -33.31 -13.22
N GLN A 83 -12.81 -32.27 -13.61
CA GLN A 83 -12.85 -31.70 -14.97
C GLN A 83 -11.78 -32.30 -15.90
N ARG A 84 -11.08 -33.36 -15.46
CA ARG A 84 -10.16 -34.14 -16.30
C ARG A 84 -10.82 -35.35 -16.94
#